data_AF-A0A7S3KCD4-F1
#
_entry.id   AF-A0A7S3KCD4-F1
#
_cell.length_a   1.000
_cell.length_b   1.000
_cell.length_c   1.000
_cell.angle_alpha   90.00
_cell.angle_beta   90.00
_cell.angle_gamma   90.00
#
_symmetry.space_group_name_H-M   'P 1'
#
loop_
_entity.id
_entity.type
_entity.pdbx_description
1 polymer ?
#
loop_
_entity_poly.entity_id
_entity_poly.type
_entity_poly.pdbx_seq_one_letter_code
_entity_poly.pdbx_strand_id
1 'polypeptide(L)'
;HDEPILKHLANITGEHFPDRCGYELVFTFNENEYMTNTELRKVYHMIDERILEKVESSSINWREGKDPTKKMVKKKQKNKKTGAVRTVMKKGDQASFFTFFKSITMPPNEEMDAMPKEDQDELTTKLDEDFDLANDIINELIPEALEFYLGVVDDEFSDLDSHSDEDENNDGEGEDAN
;
A
#
# COMPACT_ATOMS: atom_id res chain seq x y z
N HIS A 1 -8.22 -6.62 4.86
CA HIS A 1 -7.20 -7.70 4.95
C HIS A 1 -5.92 -7.20 5.61
N ASP A 2 -5.66 -5.89 5.56
CA ASP A 2 -4.59 -5.24 6.34
C ASP A 2 -4.95 -5.02 7.82
N GLU A 3 -6.22 -4.75 8.14
CA GLU A 3 -6.70 -4.46 9.49
C GLU A 3 -6.21 -5.45 10.58
N PRO A 4 -6.24 -6.79 10.39
CA PRO A 4 -5.72 -7.72 11.39
C PRO A 4 -4.23 -7.55 11.69
N ILE A 5 -3.45 -7.10 10.70
CA ILE A 5 -2.02 -6.83 10.84
C ILE A 5 -1.83 -5.50 11.60
N LEU A 6 -2.62 -4.48 11.25
CA LEU A 6 -2.60 -3.17 11.89
C LEU A 6 -3.04 -3.22 13.36
N LYS A 7 -3.82 -4.23 13.79
CA LYS A 7 -4.10 -4.46 15.22
C LYS A 7 -2.85 -4.72 16.08
N HIS A 8 -1.75 -5.11 15.45
CA HIS A 8 -0.46 -5.28 16.13
C HIS A 8 0.40 -4.00 16.12
N LEU A 9 -0.03 -2.93 15.44
CA LEU A 9 0.64 -1.64 15.45
C LEU A 9 0.51 -1.04 16.85
N ALA A 10 1.65 -0.89 17.52
CA ALA A 10 1.75 -0.40 18.88
C ALA A 10 1.95 1.12 18.94
N ASN A 11 2.70 1.66 17.98
CA ASN A 11 3.02 3.09 17.94
C ASN A 11 3.40 3.54 16.53
N ILE A 12 3.17 4.82 16.23
CA ILE A 12 3.70 5.51 15.06
C ILE A 12 4.44 6.75 15.57
N THR A 13 5.68 6.94 15.14
CA THR A 13 6.44 8.15 15.44
C THR A 13 6.93 8.79 14.14
N GLY A 14 6.97 10.12 14.11
CA GLY A 14 7.47 10.91 12.99
C GLY A 14 8.49 11.91 13.49
N GLU A 15 9.68 11.93 12.90
CA GLU A 15 10.76 12.84 13.29
C GLU A 15 11.41 13.48 12.07
N HIS A 16 11.53 14.81 12.08
CA HIS A 16 12.30 15.55 11.09
C HIS A 16 13.79 15.40 11.33
N PHE A 17 14.57 15.30 10.26
CA PHE A 17 16.03 15.23 10.40
C PHE A 17 16.59 16.57 10.87
N PRO A 18 17.50 16.58 11.86
CA PRO A 18 18.07 17.82 12.40
C PRO A 18 19.11 18.46 11.48
N ASP A 19 19.69 17.68 10.57
CA ASP A 19 20.87 18.01 9.76
C ASP A 19 20.59 18.11 8.26
N ARG A 20 19.37 17.78 7.82
CA ARG A 20 18.95 17.80 6.40
C ARG A 20 17.43 17.95 6.27
N CYS A 21 16.96 18.32 5.07
CA CYS A 21 15.52 18.34 4.79
C CYS A 21 14.98 16.91 4.66
N GLY A 22 13.78 16.69 5.21
CA GLY A 22 13.14 15.38 5.24
C GLY A 22 12.76 14.92 6.65
N TYR A 23 12.18 13.73 6.72
CA TYR A 23 11.71 13.13 7.96
C TYR A 23 11.67 11.60 7.85
N GLU A 24 11.60 10.91 8.98
CA GLU A 24 11.28 9.49 9.05
C GLU A 24 9.98 9.23 9.79
N LEU A 25 9.22 8.26 9.30
CA LEU A 25 8.10 7.62 9.97
C LEU A 25 8.53 6.23 10.44
N VAL A 26 8.25 5.91 11.70
CA VAL A 26 8.54 4.61 12.30
C VAL A 26 7.25 4.01 12.84
N PHE A 27 6.88 2.88 12.28
CA PHE A 27 5.73 2.08 12.69
C PHE A 27 6.23 0.92 13.53
N THR A 28 5.92 0.94 14.83
CA THR A 28 6.34 -0.09 15.79
C THR A 28 5.23 -1.12 15.94
N PHE A 29 5.53 -2.39 15.71
CA PHE A 29 4.60 -3.50 15.83
C PHE A 29 5.00 -4.42 16.98
N ASN A 30 3.99 -4.88 17.72
CA ASN A 30 4.14 -6.01 18.63
C ASN A 30 4.45 -7.29 17.83
N GLU A 31 5.08 -8.27 18.50
CA GLU A 31 5.28 -9.59 17.92
C GLU A 31 3.95 -10.17 17.42
N ASN A 32 3.95 -10.66 16.17
CA ASN A 32 2.74 -11.09 15.48
C ASN A 32 2.99 -12.25 14.51
N GLU A 33 1.91 -12.86 14.04
CA GLU A 33 1.93 -14.01 13.15
C GLU A 33 2.05 -13.65 11.65
N TYR A 34 2.13 -12.37 11.29
CA TYR A 34 2.14 -11.90 9.90
C TYR A 34 3.55 -11.61 9.39
N MET A 35 4.37 -10.94 10.19
CA MET A 35 5.75 -10.57 9.82
C MET A 35 6.71 -10.76 10.98
N THR A 36 8.01 -10.74 10.68
CA THR A 36 9.07 -10.80 11.71
C THR A 36 9.60 -9.42 12.11
N ASN A 37 9.23 -8.36 11.38
CA ASN A 37 9.63 -6.99 11.70
C ASN A 37 8.91 -6.53 12.97
N THR A 38 9.66 -5.91 13.89
CA THR A 38 9.12 -5.15 15.03
C THR A 38 9.00 -3.66 14.70
N GLU A 39 9.74 -3.18 13.70
CA GLU A 39 9.69 -1.81 13.21
C GLU A 39 9.66 -1.81 11.68
N LEU A 40 8.80 -0.99 11.11
CA LEU A 40 8.83 -0.61 9.70
C LEU A 40 9.11 0.88 9.62
N ARG A 41 10.22 1.22 8.99
CA ARG A 41 10.66 2.61 8.80
C ARG A 41 10.38 3.06 7.39
N LYS A 42 10.05 4.34 7.25
CA LYS A 42 9.95 5.02 5.98
C LYS A 42 10.59 6.39 6.06
N VAL A 43 11.47 6.69 5.13
CA VAL A 43 12.35 7.85 5.14
C VAL A 43 12.12 8.65 3.88
N TYR A 44 11.77 9.92 4.06
CA TYR A 44 11.62 10.90 3.01
C TYR A 44 12.86 11.79 2.99
N HIS A 45 13.69 11.65 1.95
CA HIS A 45 14.83 12.54 1.70
C HIS A 45 14.36 13.67 0.80
N MET A 46 14.50 14.91 1.26
CA MET A 46 14.02 16.09 0.54
C MET A 46 15.18 17.03 0.24
N ILE A 47 15.13 17.70 -0.91
CA ILE A 47 16.10 18.73 -1.29
C ILE A 47 15.78 20.04 -0.57
N ASP A 48 14.49 20.34 -0.43
CA ASP A 48 13.92 21.49 0.27
C ASP A 48 12.51 21.12 0.78
N GLU A 49 11.84 21.99 1.52
CA GLU A 49 10.52 21.75 2.15
C GLU A 49 9.42 21.26 1.19
N ARG A 50 9.61 21.42 -0.13
CA ARG A 50 8.61 21.08 -1.16
C ARG A 50 9.10 20.09 -2.21
N ILE A 51 10.36 19.66 -2.15
CA ILE A 51 10.97 18.86 -3.23
C ILE A 51 11.46 17.54 -2.66
N LEU A 52 10.74 16.46 -2.97
CA LEU A 52 11.12 15.11 -2.60
C LEU A 52 12.19 14.57 -3.56
N GLU A 53 13.29 14.07 -3.00
CA GLU A 53 14.39 13.45 -3.76
C GLU A 53 14.21 11.94 -3.86
N LYS A 54 13.92 11.31 -2.72
CA LYS A 54 13.93 9.85 -2.58
C LYS A 54 13.09 9.40 -1.39
N VAL A 55 12.40 8.27 -1.56
CA VAL A 55 11.67 7.57 -0.49
C VAL A 55 12.30 6.20 -0.26
N GLU A 56 12.81 5.97 0.94
CA GLU A 56 13.36 4.68 1.36
C GLU A 56 12.46 4.04 2.41
N SER A 57 12.11 2.78 2.20
CA SER A 57 11.22 2.04 3.08
C SER A 57 11.85 0.72 3.51
N SER A 58 11.53 0.30 4.73
CA SER A 58 11.95 -0.99 5.26
C SER A 58 11.30 -2.13 4.48
N SER A 59 12.10 -3.15 4.12
CA SER A 59 11.55 -4.37 3.54
C SER A 59 10.76 -5.16 4.60
N ILE A 60 9.54 -5.55 4.25
CA ILE A 60 8.68 -6.34 5.13
C ILE A 60 8.99 -7.83 4.94
N ASN A 61 9.36 -8.48 6.05
CA ASN A 61 9.63 -9.90 6.12
C ASN A 61 8.34 -10.65 6.47
N TRP A 62 7.48 -10.81 5.46
CA TRP A 62 6.24 -11.58 5.60
C TRP A 62 6.52 -13.04 5.93
N ARG A 63 5.75 -13.59 6.88
CA ARG A 63 5.68 -15.02 7.13
C ARG A 63 4.94 -15.71 5.98
N GLU A 64 5.12 -17.02 5.85
CA GLU A 64 4.59 -17.78 4.72
C GLU A 64 3.07 -17.62 4.57
N GLY A 65 2.63 -17.16 3.39
CA GLY A 65 1.21 -16.98 3.07
C GLY A 65 0.53 -15.80 3.79
N LYS A 66 1.30 -14.93 4.45
CA LYS A 66 0.77 -13.79 5.22
C LYS A 66 0.97 -12.43 4.54
N ASP A 67 1.57 -12.40 3.35
CA ASP A 67 1.75 -11.19 2.55
C ASP A 67 0.37 -10.66 2.06
N PRO A 68 -0.12 -9.52 2.60
CA PRO A 68 -1.42 -8.95 2.25
C PRO A 68 -1.45 -8.36 0.85
N THR A 69 -0.28 -8.05 0.27
CA THR A 69 -0.17 -7.48 -1.09
C THR A 69 -0.45 -8.52 -2.19
N LYS A 70 -0.64 -9.80 -1.80
CA LYS A 70 -0.87 -10.92 -2.71
C LYS A 70 -2.20 -11.61 -2.39
N LYS A 71 -3.04 -11.81 -3.41
CA LYS A 71 -4.26 -12.62 -3.34
C LYS A 71 -4.09 -13.93 -4.11
N MET A 72 -4.61 -15.03 -3.58
CA MET A 72 -4.70 -16.29 -4.33
C MET A 72 -5.92 -16.27 -5.27
N VAL A 73 -5.68 -16.20 -6.58
CA VAL A 73 -6.73 -16.22 -7.60
C VAL A 73 -6.85 -17.64 -8.16
N LYS A 74 -8.05 -18.24 -8.05
CA LYS A 74 -8.36 -19.55 -8.62
C LYS A 74 -8.67 -19.39 -10.11
N LYS A 75 -7.80 -19.92 -10.98
CA LYS A 75 -7.99 -19.92 -12.43
C LYS A 75 -8.35 -21.32 -12.92
N LYS A 76 -9.57 -21.49 -13.44
CA LYS A 76 -9.98 -22.73 -14.11
C LYS A 76 -9.24 -22.83 -15.46
N GLN A 77 -8.48 -23.90 -15.64
CA GLN A 77 -7.80 -24.24 -16.88
C GLN A 77 -8.51 -25.43 -17.51
N LYS A 78 -9.06 -25.22 -18.70
CA LYS A 78 -9.64 -26.29 -19.52
C LYS A 78 -8.60 -26.81 -20.49
N ASN A 79 -8.30 -28.10 -20.42
CA ASN A 79 -7.42 -28.75 -21.39
C ASN A 79 -8.14 -28.80 -22.75
N LYS A 80 -7.57 -28.16 -23.77
CA LYS A 80 -8.15 -28.07 -25.12
C LYS A 80 -8.31 -29.43 -25.81
N LYS A 81 -7.51 -30.44 -25.46
CA LYS A 81 -7.56 -31.78 -26.08
C LYS A 81 -8.49 -32.76 -25.36
N THR A 82 -8.49 -32.75 -24.03
CA THR A 82 -9.24 -33.73 -23.23
C THR A 82 -10.52 -33.18 -22.62
N GLY A 83 -10.78 -31.87 -22.74
CA GLY A 83 -11.93 -31.19 -22.14
C GLY A 83 -11.87 -31.07 -20.61
N ALA A 84 -10.90 -31.72 -19.95
CA ALA A 84 -10.77 -31.74 -18.50
C ALA A 84 -10.47 -30.35 -17.95
N VAL A 85 -11.21 -29.94 -16.91
CA VAL A 85 -11.04 -28.67 -16.21
C VAL A 85 -10.25 -28.92 -14.93
N ARG A 86 -9.11 -28.24 -14.76
CA ARG A 86 -8.34 -28.21 -13.51
C ARG A 86 -8.36 -26.79 -12.95
N THR A 87 -8.46 -26.63 -11.64
CA THR A 87 -8.33 -25.33 -10.98
C THR A 87 -6.88 -25.13 -10.55
N VAL A 88 -6.24 -24.06 -11.04
CA VAL A 88 -4.87 -23.68 -10.64
C VAL A 88 -4.95 -22.41 -9.81
N MET A 89 -4.34 -22.41 -8.63
CA MET A 89 -4.18 -21.19 -7.84
C MET A 89 -2.96 -20.41 -8.34
N LYS A 90 -3.15 -19.13 -8.70
CA LYS A 90 -2.08 -18.21 -9.06
C LYS A 90 -2.09 -17.04 -8.07
N LYS A 91 -0.92 -16.64 -7.59
CA LYS A 91 -0.80 -15.38 -6.83
C LYS A 91 -1.02 -14.21 -7.80
N GLY A 92 -2.00 -13.37 -7.50
CA GLY A 92 -2.22 -12.06 -8.11
C GLY A 92 -1.88 -10.96 -7.11
N ASP A 93 -1.58 -9.77 -7.61
CA ASP A 93 -1.37 -8.60 -6.76
C ASP A 93 -2.72 -8.05 -6.29
N GLN A 94 -2.74 -7.48 -5.09
CA GLN A 94 -3.92 -6.86 -4.50
C GLN A 94 -3.51 -5.53 -3.84
N ALA A 95 -4.38 -4.53 -3.91
CA ALA A 95 -4.22 -3.29 -3.17
C ALA A 95 -4.15 -3.60 -1.65
N SER A 96 -3.18 -2.99 -0.98
CA SER A 96 -2.91 -3.18 0.45
C SER A 96 -2.17 -1.96 0.97
N PHE A 97 -2.51 -1.51 2.19
CA PHE A 97 -1.82 -0.43 2.89
C PHE A 97 -0.30 -0.64 2.92
N PHE A 98 0.16 -1.89 3.08
CA PHE A 98 1.58 -2.20 3.19
C PHE A 98 2.37 -1.98 1.88
N THR A 99 1.69 -1.63 0.78
CA THR A 99 2.33 -1.08 -0.41
C THR A 99 3.03 0.26 -0.13
N PHE A 100 2.58 0.99 0.89
CA PHE A 100 3.22 2.21 1.40
C PHE A 100 4.68 2.00 1.82
N PHE A 101 5.07 0.79 2.22
CA PHE A 101 6.47 0.47 2.57
C PHE A 101 7.30 -0.01 1.37
N LYS A 102 6.85 0.21 0.14
CA LYS A 102 7.71 0.06 -1.03
C LYS A 102 8.58 1.31 -1.16
N SER A 103 9.86 1.12 -1.46
CA SER A 103 10.75 2.26 -1.72
C SER A 103 10.46 2.82 -3.11
N ILE A 104 10.48 4.14 -3.24
CA ILE A 104 10.28 4.84 -4.51
C ILE A 104 11.52 5.73 -4.71
N THR A 105 12.20 5.56 -5.84
CA THR A 105 13.40 6.34 -6.17
C THR A 105 13.15 7.04 -7.49
N MET A 106 13.38 8.35 -7.53
CA MET A 106 13.38 9.07 -8.80
C MET A 106 14.59 8.62 -9.63
N PRO A 107 14.38 8.09 -10.84
CA PRO A 107 15.46 7.76 -11.75
C PRO A 107 16.18 9.05 -12.18
N PRO A 108 17.48 8.97 -12.55
CA PRO A 108 18.19 10.11 -13.13
C PRO A 108 17.46 10.65 -14.37
N ASN A 109 17.61 11.95 -14.67
CA ASN A 109 16.93 12.58 -15.83
C ASN A 109 17.11 11.81 -17.14
N GLU A 110 18.31 11.28 -17.42
CA GLU A 110 18.57 10.51 -18.65
C GLU A 110 17.74 9.22 -18.74
N GLU A 111 17.51 8.55 -17.61
CA GLU A 111 16.67 7.35 -17.54
C GLU A 111 15.19 7.71 -17.54
N MET A 112 14.83 8.82 -16.87
CA MET A 112 13.48 9.39 -16.87
C MET A 112 13.03 9.74 -18.29
N ASP A 113 13.85 10.47 -19.05
CA ASP A 113 13.57 10.86 -20.43
C ASP A 113 13.47 9.65 -21.39
N ALA A 114 14.12 8.53 -21.05
CA ALA A 114 14.08 7.30 -21.83
C ALA A 114 12.83 6.45 -21.53
N MET A 115 12.14 6.69 -20.43
CA MET A 115 10.89 5.98 -20.09
C MET A 115 9.71 6.50 -20.92
N PRO A 116 8.72 5.64 -21.25
CA PRO A 116 7.45 6.08 -21.78
C PRO A 116 6.82 7.14 -20.89
N LYS A 117 6.19 8.14 -21.50
CA LYS A 117 5.54 9.22 -20.73
C LYS A 117 4.49 8.69 -19.75
N GLU A 118 3.76 7.64 -20.13
CA GLU A 118 2.78 6.97 -19.25
C GLU A 118 3.43 6.41 -17.97
N ASP A 119 4.61 5.80 -18.09
CA ASP A 119 5.35 5.25 -16.94
C ASP A 119 5.92 6.38 -16.04
N GLN A 120 6.34 7.49 -16.64
CA GLN A 120 6.78 8.68 -15.91
C GLN A 120 5.62 9.28 -15.11
N ASP A 121 4.47 9.50 -15.76
CA ASP A 121 3.26 10.07 -15.15
C ASP A 121 2.73 9.15 -14.02
N GLU A 122 2.78 7.82 -14.21
CA GLU A 122 2.42 6.85 -13.17
C GLU A 122 3.38 6.91 -11.96
N LEU A 123 4.69 7.04 -12.21
CA LEU A 123 5.69 7.14 -11.16
C LEU A 123 5.53 8.43 -10.33
N THR A 124 5.29 9.56 -10.99
CA THR A 124 5.04 10.84 -10.29
C THR A 124 3.76 10.77 -9.48
N THR A 125 2.68 10.21 -10.04
CA THR A 125 1.40 10.06 -9.33
C THR A 125 1.57 9.22 -8.07
N LYS A 126 2.27 8.08 -8.16
CA LYS A 126 2.56 7.24 -6.99
C LYS A 126 3.37 7.96 -5.92
N LEU A 127 4.31 8.80 -6.33
CA LEU A 127 5.18 9.52 -5.41
C LEU A 127 4.44 10.65 -4.70
N ASP A 128 3.56 11.35 -5.42
CA ASP A 128 2.68 12.39 -4.86
C ASP A 128 1.68 11.79 -3.86
N GLU A 129 0.95 10.72 -4.24
CA GLU A 129 0.02 10.01 -3.34
C GLU A 129 0.74 9.49 -2.07
N ASP A 130 1.95 8.98 -2.23
CA ASP A 130 2.77 8.47 -1.15
C ASP A 130 3.24 9.56 -0.19
N PHE A 131 3.57 10.74 -0.73
CA PHE A 131 3.97 11.91 0.04
C PHE A 131 2.80 12.55 0.76
N ASP A 132 1.64 12.68 0.11
CA ASP A 132 0.40 13.20 0.71
C ASP A 132 -0.01 12.34 1.91
N LEU A 133 -0.05 11.01 1.75
CA LEU A 133 -0.36 10.11 2.86
C LEU A 133 0.63 10.23 4.02
N ALA A 134 1.92 10.43 3.75
CA ALA A 134 2.90 10.63 4.81
C ALA A 134 2.76 11.98 5.51
N ASN A 135 2.36 13.01 4.76
CA ASN A 135 2.07 14.33 5.29
C ASN A 135 0.87 14.29 6.24
N ASP A 136 -0.19 13.57 5.88
CA ASP A 136 -1.35 13.34 6.75
C ASP A 136 -0.93 12.60 8.02
N ILE A 137 -0.09 11.57 7.88
CA ILE A 137 0.38 10.79 9.03
C ILE A 137 1.19 11.65 10.00
N ILE A 138 2.15 12.44 9.52
CA ILE A 138 3.05 13.21 10.39
C ILE A 138 2.42 14.47 10.96
N ASN A 139 1.56 15.16 10.20
CA ASN A 139 1.01 16.46 10.61
C ASN A 139 -0.39 16.37 11.22
N GLU A 140 -1.14 15.30 10.96
CA GLU A 140 -2.52 15.16 11.43
C GLU A 140 -2.67 13.93 12.32
N LEU A 141 -2.38 12.74 11.79
CA LEU A 141 -2.63 11.49 12.53
C LEU A 141 -1.80 11.38 13.81
N ILE A 142 -0.50 11.69 13.76
CA ILE A 142 0.38 11.59 14.94
C ILE A 142 0.02 12.65 15.99
N PRO A 143 -0.12 13.95 15.65
CA PRO A 143 -0.49 14.98 16.63
C PRO A 143 -1.87 14.74 17.25
N GLU A 144 -2.85 14.35 16.46
CA GLU A 144 -4.25 14.19 16.88
C GLU A 144 -4.66 12.72 17.07
N ALA A 145 -3.70 11.83 17.31
CA ALA A 145 -3.93 10.37 17.37
C ALA A 145 -5.05 9.98 18.35
N LEU A 146 -5.14 10.67 19.49
CA LEU A 146 -6.20 10.43 20.47
C LEU A 146 -7.57 10.88 19.94
N GLU A 147 -7.62 11.98 19.21
CA GLU A 147 -8.86 12.52 18.64
C GLU A 147 -9.40 11.61 17.54
N PHE A 148 -8.51 11.16 16.64
CA PHE A 148 -8.83 10.13 15.63
C PHE A 148 -9.32 8.84 16.28
N TYR A 149 -8.66 8.39 17.36
CA TYR A 149 -9.08 7.19 18.09
C TYR A 149 -10.47 7.33 18.73
N LEU A 150 -10.79 8.52 19.25
CA LEU A 150 -12.08 8.80 19.87
C LEU A 150 -13.18 9.15 18.86
N GLY A 151 -12.84 9.35 17.58
CA GLY A 151 -13.76 9.75 16.52
C GLY A 151 -14.32 11.15 16.71
N VAL A 152 -13.53 12.06 17.28
CA VAL A 152 -13.93 13.45 17.56
C VAL A 152 -13.38 14.46 16.55
N VAL A 153 -12.49 14.03 15.66
CA VAL A 153 -12.08 14.81 14.48
C VAL A 153 -13.28 14.87 13.54
N ASP A 154 -13.71 16.08 13.16
CA ASP A 154 -14.79 16.25 12.20
C ASP A 154 -14.43 15.54 10.89
N ASP A 155 -15.35 14.72 10.41
CA ASP A 155 -15.13 13.68 9.40
C ASP A 155 -15.06 14.28 7.98
N GLU A 156 -14.11 15.18 7.71
CA GLU A 156 -13.74 15.55 6.33
C GLU A 156 -13.16 14.34 5.56
N PHE A 157 -12.78 13.25 6.26
CA PHE A 157 -12.38 11.96 5.70
C PHE A 157 -13.56 11.02 5.35
N SER A 158 -14.81 11.29 5.80
CA SER A 158 -15.96 10.40 5.52
C SER A 158 -16.35 10.30 4.05
N ASP A 159 -15.93 11.23 3.20
CA ASP A 159 -16.23 11.20 1.77
C ASP A 159 -15.36 10.18 0.98
N LEU A 160 -14.28 9.65 1.58
CA LEU A 160 -13.40 8.66 0.94
C LEU A 160 -13.98 7.23 0.95
N ASP A 161 -14.98 6.95 1.80
CA ASP A 161 -15.58 5.61 1.95
C ASP A 161 -16.74 5.36 0.96
N SER A 162 -16.99 6.30 0.01
CA SER A 162 -18.07 6.19 -0.99
C SER A 162 -17.68 5.48 -2.30
N HIS A 163 -16.45 4.96 -2.41
CA HIS A 163 -16.05 4.11 -3.54
C HIS A 163 -15.87 2.65 -3.10
N SER A 164 -16.91 2.12 -2.47
CA SER A 164 -17.13 0.68 -2.52
C SER A 164 -17.44 0.30 -3.96
N ASP A 165 -16.44 -0.17 -4.70
CA ASP A 165 -16.61 -0.87 -5.96
C ASP A 165 -17.65 -1.98 -5.74
N GLU A 166 -18.87 -1.75 -6.25
CA GLU A 166 -19.84 -2.82 -6.42
C GLU A 166 -19.24 -3.83 -7.41
N ASP A 167 -18.60 -4.87 -6.86
CA ASP A 167 -18.33 -6.12 -7.55
C ASP A 167 -19.69 -6.68 -8.02
N GLU A 168 -20.14 -6.26 -9.21
CA GLU A 168 -21.20 -6.91 -9.96
C GLU A 168 -20.73 -8.34 -10.24
N ASN A 169 -21.07 -9.24 -9.32
CA ASN A 169 -21.08 -10.68 -9.54
C ASN A 169 -22.11 -10.99 -10.63
N ASN A 170 -21.72 -10.86 -11.89
CA ASN A 170 -22.45 -11.45 -13.01
C ASN A 170 -22.13 -12.95 -13.08
N ASP A 171 -22.59 -13.70 -12.07
CA ASP A 171 -22.76 -15.15 -12.17
C ASP A 171 -24.05 -15.44 -12.95
N GLY A 172 -23.95 -15.27 -14.27
CA GLY A 172 -24.93 -15.81 -15.21
C GLY A 172 -24.64 -17.28 -15.52
N GLU A 173 -24.91 -18.18 -14.56
CA GLU A 173 -25.09 -19.60 -14.88
C GLU A 173 -26.37 -19.78 -15.71
N GLY A 174 -26.28 -20.61 -16.74
CA GLY A 174 -27.25 -20.68 -17.83
C GLY A 174 -28.53 -21.44 -17.53
N GLU A 175 -29.52 -21.22 -18.40
CA GLU A 175 -30.60 -22.17 -18.63
C GLU A 175 -30.55 -22.66 -20.09
N ASP A 176 -30.33 -23.97 -20.21
CA ASP A 176 -30.71 -24.78 -21.35
C ASP A 176 -32.22 -24.65 -21.61
N ALA A 177 -32.64 -24.36 -22.85
CA ALA A 177 -33.93 -24.81 -23.36
C ALA A 177 -34.00 -24.80 -24.90
N ASN A 178 -33.92 -26.02 -25.45
CA ASN A 178 -34.50 -26.53 -26.70
C ASN A 178 -33.86 -26.18 -28.06
#